data_AF-A0A5C5SGC4-F1
#
_entry.id   AF-A0A5C5SGC4-F1
#
_cell.length_a   1.000
_cell.length_b   1.000
_cell.length_c   1.000
_cell.angle_alpha   90.00
_cell.angle_beta   90.00
_cell.angle_gamma   90.00
#
_symmetry.space_group_name_H-M   'P 1'
#
loop_
_entity.id
_entity.type
_entity.pdbx_description
1 polymer ?
#
loop_
_entity_poly.entity_id
_entity_poly.type
_entity_poly.pdbx_seq_one_letter_code
_entity_poly.pdbx_strand_id
1 'polypeptide(L)'
;MTFKAYDKREEAKKQNFHATPELLSRLVVEKLREYNLPHRTILDNSVGSGQLERFVDFEILYAYEIDENARAVAKENFGDKIVFLGDNALIVEDYPVCPDCVIANPPFAIKKEWSSDEDKANVLAYLNKREDRQISLF
;
A
#
# COMPACT_ATOMS: atom_id res chain seq x y z
N MET A 1 -16.03 15.44 -9.91
CA MET A 1 -15.88 15.36 -8.43
C MET A 1 -14.43 15.66 -8.07
N THR A 2 -14.17 16.21 -6.89
CA THR A 2 -12.82 16.49 -6.38
C THR A 2 -12.31 15.30 -5.58
N PHE A 3 -11.06 14.88 -5.78
CA PHE A 3 -10.43 13.78 -5.04
C PHE A 3 -10.45 14.02 -3.53
N LYS A 4 -10.81 13.01 -2.74
CA LYS A 4 -10.84 13.03 -1.27
C LYS A 4 -9.70 12.19 -0.69
N ALA A 5 -8.81 12.82 0.05
CA ALA A 5 -7.84 12.08 0.85
C ALA A 5 -8.50 11.61 2.16
N TYR A 6 -8.40 10.33 2.48
CA TYR A 6 -8.64 9.84 3.84
C TYR A 6 -7.29 9.65 4.50
N ASP A 7 -7.11 10.36 5.59
CA ASP A 7 -5.84 10.46 6.27
C ASP A 7 -6.11 10.40 7.76
N LYS A 8 -5.77 9.28 8.39
CA LYS A 8 -5.71 9.19 9.86
C LYS A 8 -4.59 10.07 10.45
N ARG A 9 -4.05 11.05 9.70
CA ARG A 9 -2.91 11.92 10.05
C ARG A 9 -3.03 12.59 11.41
N GLU A 10 -4.22 12.99 11.87
CA GLU A 10 -4.38 13.56 13.22
C GLU A 10 -4.13 12.52 14.33
N GLU A 11 -4.51 11.26 14.12
CA GLU A 11 -4.23 10.14 15.03
C GLU A 11 -2.81 9.57 14.83
N ALA A 12 -2.31 9.60 13.58
CA ALA A 12 -1.06 9.01 13.13
C ALA A 12 0.17 9.94 13.23
N LYS A 13 -0.01 11.25 13.48
CA LYS A 13 1.08 12.17 13.87
C LYS A 13 1.85 11.67 15.10
N LYS A 14 1.24 10.80 15.92
CA LYS A 14 1.91 10.12 17.05
C LYS A 14 2.76 8.90 16.63
N GLN A 15 2.68 8.44 15.38
CA GLN A 15 3.24 7.15 14.93
C GLN A 15 3.99 7.19 13.56
N ASN A 16 4.42 8.34 13.04
CA ASN A 16 5.24 8.46 11.81
C ASN A 16 4.65 7.80 10.53
N PHE A 17 3.33 7.65 10.42
CA PHE A 17 2.71 7.23 9.16
C PHE A 17 2.54 8.44 8.24
N HIS A 18 3.35 8.50 7.19
CA HIS A 18 3.30 9.54 6.19
C HIS A 18 2.37 9.10 5.06
N ALA A 19 1.28 9.82 4.89
CA ALA A 19 0.45 9.72 3.72
C ALA A 19 1.23 10.02 2.44
N THR A 20 0.83 9.41 1.34
CA THR A 20 1.50 9.54 0.04
C THR A 20 1.54 11.01 -0.40
N PRO A 21 2.74 11.61 -0.52
CA PRO A 21 2.90 12.96 -1.05
C PRO A 21 2.50 13.01 -2.52
N GLU A 22 1.92 14.12 -2.97
CA GLU A 22 1.51 14.28 -4.37
C GLU A 22 2.67 14.07 -5.36
N LEU A 23 3.88 14.47 -4.97
CA LEU A 23 5.10 14.27 -5.76
C LEU A 23 5.35 12.78 -6.05
N LEU A 24 5.08 11.90 -5.09
CA LEU A 24 5.26 10.46 -5.28
C LEU A 24 4.23 9.92 -6.29
N SER A 25 2.97 10.33 -6.20
CA SER A 25 1.93 9.96 -7.16
C SER A 25 2.28 10.40 -8.59
N ARG A 26 2.84 11.60 -8.75
CA ARG A 26 3.29 12.11 -10.05
C ARG A 26 4.48 11.32 -10.59
N LEU A 27 5.45 11.00 -9.73
CA LEU A 27 6.60 10.18 -10.10
C LEU A 27 6.17 8.77 -10.57
N VAL A 28 5.16 8.17 -9.94
CA VAL A 28 4.59 6.88 -10.40
C VAL A 28 4.07 6.99 -11.84
N VAL A 29 3.32 8.05 -12.16
CA VAL A 29 2.82 8.26 -13.54
C VAL A 29 3.97 8.42 -14.53
N GLU A 30 5.03 9.15 -14.17
CA GLU A 30 6.22 9.29 -15.02
C GLU A 30 6.89 7.93 -15.26
N LYS A 31 7.03 7.10 -14.23
CA LYS A 31 7.62 5.77 -14.34
C LYS A 31 6.76 4.81 -15.16
N LEU A 32 5.45 4.82 -14.99
CA LEU A 32 4.53 4.01 -15.81
C LEU A 32 4.63 4.37 -17.30
N ARG A 33 4.78 5.66 -17.62
CA ARG A 33 5.01 6.12 -19.01
C ARG A 33 6.37 5.69 -19.54
N GLU A 34 7.42 5.84 -18.74
CA GLU A 34 8.80 5.46 -19.11
C GLU A 34 8.89 3.97 -19.46
N TYR A 35 8.21 3.11 -18.69
CA TYR A 35 8.21 1.67 -18.92
C TYR A 35 7.28 1.21 -20.05
N ASN A 36 6.50 2.12 -20.65
CA ASN A 36 5.53 1.82 -21.71
C ASN A 36 4.64 0.60 -21.40
N LEU A 37 4.29 0.44 -20.11
CA LEU A 37 3.51 -0.70 -19.66
C LEU A 37 2.03 -0.48 -20.02
N PRO A 38 1.31 -1.52 -20.48
CA PRO A 38 -0.14 -1.51 -20.36
C PRO A 38 -0.46 -1.31 -18.88
N HIS A 39 -1.28 -0.33 -18.52
CA HIS A 39 -1.64 -0.03 -17.13
C HIS A 39 -3.16 0.01 -16.97
N ARG A 40 -3.85 -0.85 -17.74
CA ARG A 40 -5.30 -1.00 -17.68
C ARG A 40 -5.70 -1.64 -16.37
N THR A 41 -4.95 -2.63 -15.91
CA THR A 41 -5.19 -3.33 -14.64
C THR A 41 -4.03 -3.12 -13.67
N ILE A 42 -4.36 -2.63 -12.48
CA ILE A 42 -3.40 -2.30 -11.42
C ILE A 42 -3.76 -3.06 -10.16
N LEU A 43 -2.75 -3.45 -9.38
CA LEU A 43 -2.94 -3.95 -8.02
C LEU A 43 -2.22 -3.04 -7.01
N ASP A 44 -2.93 -2.64 -5.95
CA ASP A 44 -2.36 -2.07 -4.73
C ASP A 44 -2.74 -2.93 -3.52
N ASN A 45 -1.74 -3.37 -2.77
CA ASN A 45 -1.89 -4.25 -1.60
C ASN A 45 -2.23 -3.50 -0.30
N SER A 46 -2.30 -2.18 -0.34
CA SER A 46 -2.56 -1.31 0.81
C SER A 46 -3.01 0.09 0.33
N VAL A 47 -4.14 0.13 -0.38
CA VAL A 47 -4.51 1.29 -1.21
C VAL A 47 -4.83 2.56 -0.41
N GLY A 48 -5.19 2.44 0.86
CA GLY A 48 -5.71 3.57 1.63
C GLY A 48 -6.91 4.21 0.93
N SER A 49 -6.90 5.54 0.76
CA SER A 49 -7.90 6.25 -0.08
C SER A 49 -7.52 6.38 -1.56
N GLY A 50 -6.45 5.71 -1.98
CA GLY A 50 -5.86 5.74 -3.32
C GLY A 50 -5.13 7.03 -3.68
N GLN A 51 -4.39 7.61 -2.73
CA GLN A 51 -3.62 8.83 -2.98
C GLN A 51 -2.49 8.64 -3.99
N LEU A 52 -1.91 7.44 -4.06
CA LEU A 52 -0.82 7.12 -4.98
C LEU A 52 -1.33 7.01 -6.43
N GLU A 53 -2.54 6.47 -6.58
CA GLU A 53 -3.22 6.11 -7.83
C GLU A 53 -3.92 7.32 -8.47
N ARG A 54 -4.11 8.42 -7.74
CA ARG A 54 -5.00 9.54 -8.10
C ARG A 54 -4.76 10.18 -9.48
N PHE A 55 -3.59 10.00 -10.08
CA PHE A 55 -3.23 10.53 -11.40
C PHE A 55 -2.96 9.45 -12.44
N VAL A 56 -3.06 8.18 -12.05
CA VAL A 56 -2.86 7.04 -12.95
C VAL A 56 -4.16 6.80 -13.72
N ASP A 57 -4.05 6.63 -15.03
CA ASP A 57 -5.20 6.34 -15.88
C ASP A 57 -5.37 4.83 -16.05
N PHE A 58 -6.16 4.21 -15.19
CA PHE A 58 -6.44 2.77 -15.22
C PHE A 58 -7.90 2.47 -15.59
N GLU A 59 -8.13 1.24 -16.04
CA GLU A 59 -9.46 0.66 -16.24
C GLU A 59 -9.98 0.02 -14.95
N ILE A 60 -9.14 -0.80 -14.29
CA ILE A 60 -9.46 -1.51 -13.05
C ILE A 60 -8.28 -1.40 -12.07
N LEU A 61 -8.59 -1.02 -10.84
CA LEU A 61 -7.71 -1.06 -9.67
C LEU A 61 -8.18 -2.17 -8.74
N TYR A 62 -7.42 -3.25 -8.69
CA TYR A 62 -7.54 -4.27 -7.67
C TYR A 62 -6.86 -3.79 -6.39
N ALA A 63 -7.55 -3.94 -5.26
CA ALA A 63 -7.10 -3.33 -4.02
C ALA A 63 -7.26 -4.26 -2.80
N TYR A 64 -6.32 -4.12 -1.87
CA TYR A 64 -6.48 -4.55 -0.49
C TYR A 64 -6.40 -3.33 0.44
N GLU A 65 -7.25 -3.30 1.46
CA GLU A 65 -7.21 -2.27 2.51
C GLU A 65 -7.96 -2.77 3.75
N ILE A 66 -7.36 -2.63 4.92
CA ILE A 66 -7.91 -3.13 6.20
C ILE A 66 -8.86 -2.12 6.85
N ASP A 67 -8.72 -0.83 6.54
CA ASP A 67 -9.55 0.24 7.10
C ASP A 67 -10.80 0.52 6.24
N GLU A 68 -11.98 0.16 6.77
CA GLU A 68 -13.26 0.37 6.11
C GLU A 68 -13.53 1.83 5.70
N ASN A 69 -13.05 2.81 6.46
CA ASN A 69 -13.23 4.22 6.11
C ASN A 69 -12.37 4.60 4.91
N ALA A 70 -11.12 4.12 4.88
CA ALA A 70 -10.24 4.32 3.74
C ALA A 70 -10.83 3.67 2.47
N ARG A 71 -11.39 2.46 2.60
CA ARG A 71 -12.13 1.78 1.52
C ARG A 71 -13.31 2.59 1.02
N ALA A 72 -14.12 3.14 1.92
CA ALA A 72 -15.27 3.96 1.55
C ALA A 72 -14.85 5.19 0.74
N VAL A 73 -13.81 5.90 1.20
CA VAL A 73 -13.29 7.08 0.49
C VAL A 73 -12.64 6.70 -0.85
N ALA A 74 -11.92 5.58 -0.93
CA ALA A 74 -11.40 5.08 -2.19
C ALA A 74 -12.52 4.75 -3.20
N LYS A 75 -13.63 4.12 -2.75
CA LYS A 75 -14.82 3.89 -3.59
C LYS A 75 -15.44 5.20 -4.07
N GLU A 76 -15.50 6.23 -3.23
CA GLU A 76 -15.97 7.55 -3.66
C GLU A 76 -15.06 8.18 -4.73
N ASN A 77 -13.74 7.97 -4.63
CA ASN A 77 -12.77 8.52 -5.57
C ASN A 77 -12.79 7.83 -6.94
N PHE A 78 -12.94 6.51 -6.97
CA PHE A 78 -12.76 5.71 -8.20
C PHE A 78 -14.03 5.04 -8.71
N GLY A 79 -15.12 5.03 -7.95
CA GLY A 79 -16.39 4.41 -8.32
C GLY A 79 -16.22 2.94 -8.69
N ASP A 80 -16.74 2.56 -9.86
CA ASP A 80 -16.71 1.18 -10.34
C ASP A 80 -15.32 0.72 -10.83
N LYS A 81 -14.34 1.64 -10.91
CA LYS A 81 -12.97 1.29 -11.32
C LYS A 81 -12.18 0.57 -10.22
N ILE A 82 -12.63 0.58 -8.96
CA ILE A 82 -11.91 -0.07 -7.85
C ILE A 82 -12.63 -1.35 -7.39
N VAL A 83 -11.88 -2.45 -7.28
CA VAL A 83 -12.35 -3.75 -6.82
C VAL A 83 -11.52 -4.19 -5.62
N PHE A 84 -12.15 -4.30 -4.46
CA PHE A 84 -11.48 -4.82 -3.27
C PHE A 84 -11.46 -6.34 -3.28
N LEU A 85 -10.26 -6.92 -3.27
CA LEU A 85 -10.05 -8.37 -3.24
C LEU A 85 -10.06 -8.92 -1.82
N GLY A 86 -9.81 -8.08 -0.82
CA GLY A 86 -9.87 -8.43 0.59
C GLY A 86 -9.32 -7.31 1.47
N ASP A 87 -9.13 -7.63 2.75
CA ASP A 87 -8.70 -6.65 3.75
C ASP A 87 -7.19 -6.71 4.02
N ASN A 88 -6.56 -7.88 3.85
CA ASN A 88 -5.14 -8.09 4.16
C ASN A 88 -4.41 -8.88 3.08
N ALA A 89 -3.49 -8.22 2.38
CA ALA A 89 -2.68 -8.84 1.32
C ALA A 89 -1.55 -9.76 1.86
N LEU A 90 -1.18 -9.69 3.14
CA LEU A 90 -0.05 -10.44 3.71
C LEU A 90 -0.34 -11.94 3.90
N ILE A 91 -1.62 -12.32 3.93
CA ILE A 91 -2.06 -13.71 4.13
C ILE A 91 -2.58 -14.35 2.84
N VAL A 92 -2.42 -13.66 1.71
CA VAL A 92 -2.84 -14.15 0.40
C VAL A 92 -1.74 -15.05 -0.15
N GLU A 93 -2.03 -16.35 -0.24
CA GLU A 93 -1.10 -17.34 -0.83
C GLU A 93 -1.17 -17.32 -2.37
N ASP A 94 -2.39 -17.27 -2.91
CA ASP A 94 -2.65 -17.20 -4.35
C ASP A 94 -3.45 -15.94 -4.69
N TYR A 95 -2.85 -15.04 -5.47
CA TYR A 95 -3.56 -13.85 -5.95
C TYR A 95 -4.62 -14.25 -6.97
N PRO A 96 -5.88 -13.80 -6.83
CA PRO A 96 -6.97 -14.19 -7.73
C PRO A 96 -6.91 -13.47 -9.09
N VAL A 97 -5.91 -12.61 -9.31
CA VAL A 97 -5.76 -11.75 -10.48
C VAL A 97 -4.30 -11.68 -10.94
N CYS A 98 -4.09 -11.43 -12.23
CA CYS A 98 -2.77 -11.15 -12.81
C CYS A 98 -2.80 -9.73 -13.39
N PRO A 99 -2.49 -8.68 -12.58
CA PRO A 99 -2.55 -7.29 -13.03
C PRO A 99 -1.39 -6.97 -13.98
N ASP A 100 -1.54 -5.94 -14.80
CA ASP A 100 -0.46 -5.47 -15.67
C ASP A 100 0.68 -4.83 -14.85
N CYS A 101 0.35 -4.15 -13.75
CA CYS A 101 1.33 -3.60 -12.83
C CYS A 101 0.87 -3.61 -11.37
N VAL A 102 1.85 -3.54 -10.48
CA VAL A 102 1.65 -3.36 -9.03
C VAL A 102 2.23 -2.00 -8.67
N ILE A 103 1.41 -1.13 -8.08
CA ILE A 103 1.86 0.10 -7.44
C ILE A 103 1.31 0.09 -6.02
N ALA A 104 2.17 0.37 -5.06
CA ALA A 104 1.79 0.36 -3.65
C ALA A 104 2.69 1.29 -2.86
N ASN A 105 2.12 1.92 -1.84
CA ASN A 105 2.88 2.57 -0.77
C ASN A 105 2.51 1.89 0.56
N PRO A 106 3.09 0.72 0.86
CA PRO A 106 2.71 -0.05 2.04
C PRO A 106 3.09 0.65 3.33
N PRO A 107 2.39 0.33 4.44
CA PRO A 107 2.76 0.85 5.75
C PRO A 107 4.20 0.46 6.11
N PHE A 108 5.01 1.44 6.49
CA PHE A 108 6.42 1.21 6.88
C PHE A 108 6.60 0.27 8.07
N ALA A 109 5.60 0.22 8.95
CA ALA A 109 5.55 -0.70 10.07
C ALA A 109 4.15 -1.28 10.17
N ILE A 110 4.08 -2.62 10.21
CA ILE A 110 2.87 -3.34 10.58
C ILE A 110 3.05 -3.72 12.05
N LYS A 111 2.14 -3.27 12.92
CA LYS A 111 2.12 -3.75 14.30
C LYS A 111 1.79 -5.25 14.26
N LYS A 112 2.80 -6.07 14.47
CA LYS A 112 2.61 -7.51 14.67
C LYS A 112 2.10 -7.69 16.10
N GLU A 113 0.84 -8.10 16.22
CA GLU A 113 0.40 -8.75 17.46
C GLU A 113 1.05 -10.12 17.49
N TRP A 114 1.81 -10.37 18.56
CA TRP A 114 2.53 -11.62 18.70
C TRP A 114 1.57 -12.68 19.22
N SER A 115 1.53 -13.83 18.55
CA SER A 115 0.80 -15.02 19.01
C SER A 115 1.33 -15.52 20.36
N SER A 116 2.60 -15.27 20.68
CA SER A 116 3.24 -15.60 21.96
C SER A 116 4.47 -14.72 22.25
N ASP A 117 4.87 -14.64 23.52
CA ASP A 117 6.13 -13.98 23.92
C ASP A 117 7.37 -14.68 23.36
N GLU A 118 7.28 -16.00 23.12
CA GLU A 118 8.35 -16.80 22.52
C GLU A 118 8.56 -16.44 21.04
N ASP A 119 7.49 -16.28 20.27
CA ASP A 119 7.57 -15.82 18.87
C ASP A 119 8.21 -14.44 18.78
N LYS A 120 7.85 -13.55 19.71
CA LYS A 120 8.45 -12.22 19.84
C LYS A 120 9.94 -12.29 20.13
N ALA A 121 10.34 -13.10 21.12
CA ALA A 121 11.74 -13.29 21.49
C ALA A 121 12.56 -13.86 20.33
N ASN A 122 12.04 -14.84 19.60
CA ASN A 122 12.72 -15.48 18.48
C ASN A 122 12.95 -14.50 17.31
N VAL A 123 11.96 -13.69 16.95
CA VAL A 123 12.12 -12.69 15.88
C VAL A 123 13.05 -11.56 16.31
N LEU A 124 12.97 -11.07 17.55
CA LEU A 124 13.89 -10.05 18.05
C LEU A 124 15.34 -10.59 18.08
N ALA A 125 15.55 -11.83 18.51
CA ALA A 125 16.86 -12.47 18.46
C ALA A 125 17.37 -12.62 17.02
N TYR A 126 16.50 -12.89 16.06
CA TYR A 126 16.84 -12.94 14.64
C TYR A 126 17.27 -11.58 14.07
N LEU A 127 16.53 -10.52 14.41
CA LEU A 127 16.81 -9.16 13.95
C LEU A 127 18.11 -8.62 14.56
N ASN A 128 18.36 -8.86 15.85
CA ASN A 128 19.60 -8.44 16.51
C ASN A 128 20.84 -9.16 15.96
N LYS A 129 20.69 -10.38 15.44
CA LYS A 129 21.74 -11.12 14.71
C LYS A 129 22.02 -10.58 13.31
N ARG A 130 21.28 -9.56 12.84
CA ARG A 130 21.51 -8.92 11.52
C ARG A 130 22.08 -7.51 11.62
N GLU A 131 22.16 -6.90 12.81
CA GLU A 131 22.79 -5.58 12.98
C GLU A 131 24.31 -5.60 12.69
N ASP A 132 24.92 -6.78 12.63
CA ASP A 132 26.30 -7.01 12.17
C ASP A 132 26.47 -6.93 10.64
N ARG A 133 25.38 -6.89 9.88
CA ARG A 133 25.40 -6.66 8.42
C ARG A 133 24.98 -5.22 8.14
N GLN A 134 25.94 -4.30 8.19
CA GLN A 134 25.79 -2.99 7.55
C GLN A 134 25.34 -3.20 6.10
N ILE A 135 24.07 -2.94 5.81
CA ILE A 135 23.63 -2.73 4.44
C ILE A 135 24.25 -1.40 4.04
N SER A 136 25.36 -1.46 3.31
CA SER A 136 25.88 -0.34 2.54
C SER A 136 24.79 0.06 1.55
N LEU A 137 24.09 1.15 1.86
CA LEU A 137 23.30 1.87 0.87
C LEU A 137 24.29 2.81 0.16
N PHE A 138 24.49 2.55 -1.14
CA PHE A 138 25.19 3.45 -2.06
C PHE A 138 24.44 4.78 -2.19
#